data_AF-A0A7R6XTM9-F1
#
_entry.id   AF-A0A7R6XTM9-F1
#
_cell.length_a   1.000
_cell.length_b   1.000
_cell.length_c   1.000
_cell.angle_alpha   90.00
_cell.angle_beta   90.00
_cell.angle_gamma   90.00
#
_symmetry.space_group_name_H-M   'P 1'
#
loop_
_entity.id
_entity.type
_entity.pdbx_description
1 polymer ?
#
loop_
_entity_poly.entity_id
_entity_poly.type
_entity_poly.pdbx_seq_one_letter_code
_entity_poly.pdbx_strand_id
1 'polypeptide(L)'
;MELNYGFELQTIFPKAVWLVPECKALLDEVGIAHNVQGNHVPAFVDPATIVALRREPDKVRTMMLEAGWSLLPYEGEASPEKAQFLIPQLLEIHAKAQSRAYDAQATQHAVWDLFGFTKKLTMGEILGADGSPTCSELTRQRMQGARPASGFEIYKALMAMAGDERNHPATEPAPPPPVKPAAPTPGPLGRVARVFGRRQS
;
A
#
# COMPACT_ATOMS: atom_id res chain seq x y z
N MET A 1 -1.38 -28.57 -11.44
CA MET A 1 -1.47 -27.77 -10.20
C MET A 1 -1.37 -26.31 -10.64
N GLU A 2 -2.18 -25.42 -10.08
CA GLU A 2 -2.20 -24.01 -10.49
C GLU A 2 -1.21 -23.17 -9.67
N LEU A 3 -0.80 -22.02 -10.20
CA LEU A 3 -0.04 -21.02 -9.46
C LEU A 3 -0.89 -20.39 -8.36
N ASN A 4 -0.26 -20.01 -7.25
CA ASN A 4 -0.90 -19.27 -6.18
C ASN A 4 -0.73 -17.76 -6.37
N TYR A 5 -1.83 -17.05 -6.60
CA TYR A 5 -1.85 -15.59 -6.78
C TYR A 5 -2.14 -14.81 -5.49
N GLY A 6 -2.09 -15.46 -4.33
CA GLY A 6 -2.16 -14.78 -3.04
C GLY A 6 -1.01 -13.79 -2.87
N PHE A 7 -1.31 -12.63 -2.32
CA PHE A 7 -0.36 -11.54 -2.16
C PHE A 7 -0.49 -10.86 -0.79
N GLU A 8 0.59 -10.24 -0.38
CA GLU A 8 0.67 -9.43 0.83
C GLU A 8 1.26 -8.06 0.51
N LEU A 9 1.07 -7.12 1.43
CA LEU A 9 1.62 -5.77 1.33
C LEU A 9 3.00 -5.76 1.97
N GLN A 10 4.04 -5.73 1.13
CA GLN A 10 5.42 -5.61 1.58
C GLN A 10 5.75 -4.16 1.92
N THR A 11 6.20 -3.90 3.14
CA THR A 11 6.58 -2.55 3.53
C THR A 11 7.91 -2.08 2.89
N ILE A 12 7.91 -0.83 2.41
CA ILE A 12 9.07 -0.13 1.85
C ILE A 12 10.03 0.24 2.98
N PHE A 13 9.60 1.06 3.94
CA PHE A 13 10.34 1.30 5.18
C PHE A 13 9.74 0.46 6.31
N PRO A 14 10.49 -0.48 6.92
CA PRO A 14 9.94 -1.39 7.93
C PRO A 14 9.71 -0.67 9.27
N LYS A 15 8.79 -1.19 10.08
CA LYS A 15 8.45 -0.67 11.43
C LYS A 15 9.65 -0.37 12.32
N ALA A 16 10.72 -1.16 12.21
CA ALA A 16 11.95 -0.99 12.97
C ALA A 16 12.56 0.41 12.82
N VAL A 17 12.36 1.07 11.67
CA VAL A 17 12.81 2.45 11.44
C VAL A 17 12.08 3.45 12.35
N TRP A 18 10.79 3.24 12.61
CA TRP A 18 10.00 4.10 13.52
C TRP A 18 10.29 3.85 15.00
N LEU A 19 10.97 2.75 15.33
CA LEU A 19 11.41 2.50 16.71
C LEU A 19 12.64 3.34 17.09
N VAL A 20 13.32 3.94 16.12
CA VAL A 20 14.41 4.90 16.33
C VAL A 20 13.83 6.32 16.36
N PRO A 21 13.88 7.03 17.51
CA PRO A 21 13.22 8.34 17.67
C PRO A 21 13.61 9.38 16.62
N GLU A 22 14.88 9.46 16.27
CA GLU A 22 15.44 10.40 15.30
C GLU A 22 14.90 10.13 13.89
N CYS A 23 14.88 8.86 13.49
CA CYS A 23 14.31 8.42 12.22
C CYS A 23 12.80 8.70 12.18
N LYS A 24 12.08 8.40 13.27
CA LYS A 24 10.64 8.68 13.37
C LYS A 24 10.35 10.17 13.20
N ALA A 25 11.06 11.03 13.92
CA ALA A 25 10.88 12.48 13.84
C ALA A 25 11.10 12.99 12.41
N LEU A 26 12.17 12.52 11.75
CA LEU A 26 12.48 12.86 10.37
C LEU A 26 11.38 12.42 9.39
N LEU A 27 10.86 11.18 9.55
CA LEU A 27 9.81 10.64 8.69
C LEU A 27 8.45 11.33 8.89
N ASP A 28 8.11 11.66 10.14
CA ASP A 28 6.89 12.40 10.47
C ASP A 28 6.92 13.82 9.86
N GLU A 29 8.07 14.50 9.90
CA GLU A 29 8.26 15.82 9.30
C GLU A 29 8.03 15.83 7.78
N VAL A 30 8.46 14.78 7.08
CA VAL A 30 8.27 14.67 5.61
C VAL A 30 6.94 14.03 5.21
N GLY A 31 6.11 13.64 6.18
CA GLY A 31 4.77 13.08 5.96
C GLY A 31 4.75 11.60 5.57
N ILE A 32 5.81 10.83 5.87
CA ILE A 32 5.84 9.38 5.62
C ILE A 32 5.41 8.64 6.88
N ALA A 33 4.26 7.95 6.80
CA ALA A 33 3.74 7.14 7.89
C ALA A 33 3.98 5.64 7.64
N HIS A 34 4.06 4.85 8.72
CA HIS A 34 4.26 3.41 8.59
C HIS A 34 3.05 2.72 7.96
N ASN A 35 1.85 2.97 8.47
CA ASN A 35 0.61 2.25 8.13
C ASN A 35 -0.17 2.88 6.96
N VAL A 36 0.48 3.60 6.03
CA VAL A 36 -0.20 4.16 4.86
C VAL A 36 0.09 3.32 3.62
N GLN A 37 -0.87 3.25 2.70
CA GLN A 37 -0.73 2.50 1.44
C GLN A 37 0.53 2.92 0.67
N GLY A 38 0.92 4.21 0.72
CA GLY A 38 2.12 4.72 0.07
C GLY A 38 3.42 4.06 0.52
N ASN A 39 3.49 3.51 1.74
CA ASN A 39 4.66 2.80 2.28
C ASN A 39 4.65 1.29 1.99
N HIS A 40 3.71 0.80 1.18
CA HIS A 40 3.58 -0.63 0.89
C HIS A 40 3.56 -0.91 -0.60
N VAL A 41 4.01 -2.10 -0.97
CA VAL A 41 4.02 -2.63 -2.32
C VAL A 41 3.35 -4.01 -2.29
N PRO A 42 2.32 -4.28 -3.11
CA PRO A 42 1.78 -5.63 -3.23
C PRO A 42 2.82 -6.60 -3.82
N ALA A 43 3.01 -7.73 -3.17
CA ALA A 43 3.96 -8.77 -3.55
C ALA A 43 3.32 -10.15 -3.42
N PHE A 44 3.47 -11.01 -4.44
CA PHE A 44 2.97 -12.38 -4.38
C PHE A 44 3.69 -13.18 -3.30
N VAL A 45 2.95 -14.00 -2.55
CA VAL A 45 3.53 -14.81 -1.47
C VAL A 45 4.35 -15.98 -2.02
N ASP A 46 3.86 -16.59 -3.11
CA ASP A 46 4.46 -17.78 -3.71
C ASP A 46 5.62 -17.44 -4.65
N PRO A 47 6.86 -17.88 -4.34
CA PRO A 47 8.01 -17.71 -5.24
C PRO A 47 7.80 -18.34 -6.62
N ALA A 48 7.02 -19.43 -6.75
CA ALA A 48 6.78 -20.06 -8.04
C ALA A 48 5.97 -19.15 -8.98
N THR A 49 5.03 -18.37 -8.44
CA THR A 49 4.27 -17.36 -9.20
C THR A 49 5.18 -16.25 -9.71
N ILE A 50 6.13 -15.78 -8.90
CA ILE A 50 7.11 -14.77 -9.31
C ILE A 50 8.06 -15.32 -10.38
N VAL A 51 8.53 -16.56 -10.23
CA VAL A 51 9.38 -17.19 -11.26
C VAL A 51 8.62 -17.38 -12.58
N ALA A 52 7.31 -17.69 -12.53
CA ALA A 52 6.47 -17.71 -13.72
C ALA A 52 6.37 -16.31 -14.37
N LEU A 53 6.05 -15.28 -13.57
CA LEU A 53 5.97 -13.88 -14.02
C LEU A 53 7.28 -13.42 -14.67
N ARG A 54 8.43 -13.82 -14.12
CA ARG A 54 9.75 -13.46 -14.67
C ARG A 54 10.03 -14.07 -16.04
N ARG A 55 9.37 -15.15 -16.41
CA ARG A 55 9.48 -15.80 -17.72
C ARG A 55 8.57 -15.16 -18.78
N GLU A 56 7.61 -14.34 -18.35
CA GLU A 56 6.75 -13.60 -19.27
C GLU A 56 7.54 -12.54 -20.04
N PRO A 57 7.04 -12.08 -21.20
CA PRO A 57 7.67 -11.00 -21.96
C PRO A 57 7.87 -9.72 -21.13
N ASP A 58 8.90 -8.95 -21.45
CA ASP A 58 9.28 -7.71 -20.75
C ASP A 58 8.10 -6.76 -20.57
N LYS A 59 7.26 -6.63 -21.60
CA LYS A 59 6.04 -5.79 -21.56
C LYS A 59 5.12 -6.14 -20.39
N VAL A 60 4.97 -7.42 -20.05
CA VAL A 60 4.14 -7.86 -18.92
C VAL A 60 4.79 -7.47 -17.60
N ARG A 61 6.11 -7.67 -17.48
CA ARG A 61 6.85 -7.32 -16.26
C ARG A 61 6.88 -5.82 -16.03
N THR A 62 7.08 -5.02 -17.09
CA THR A 62 6.99 -3.56 -17.04
C THR A 62 5.60 -3.11 -16.63
N MET A 63 4.53 -3.68 -17.19
CA MET A 63 3.16 -3.36 -16.80
C MET A 63 2.90 -3.64 -15.31
N MET A 64 3.42 -4.74 -14.77
CA MET A 64 3.30 -5.05 -13.34
C MET A 64 4.03 -4.01 -12.48
N LEU A 65 5.25 -3.61 -12.86
CA LEU A 65 5.99 -2.56 -12.16
C LEU A 65 5.27 -1.21 -12.23
N GLU A 66 4.77 -0.80 -13.39
CA GLU A 66 4.00 0.44 -13.56
C GLU A 66 2.71 0.42 -12.74
N ALA A 67 2.10 -0.75 -12.57
CA ALA A 67 0.96 -0.97 -11.69
C ALA A 67 1.34 -0.99 -10.18
N GLY A 68 2.62 -0.81 -9.84
CA GLY A 68 3.10 -0.76 -8.47
C GLY A 68 3.34 -2.12 -7.83
N TRP A 69 3.41 -3.21 -8.59
CA TRP A 69 3.62 -4.56 -8.06
C TRP A 69 5.08 -4.94 -7.95
N SER A 70 5.38 -5.76 -6.94
CA SER A 70 6.69 -6.36 -6.81
C SER A 70 6.90 -7.52 -7.78
N LEU A 71 8.07 -7.54 -8.42
CA LEU A 71 8.62 -8.68 -9.15
C LEU A 71 9.45 -9.60 -8.24
N LEU A 72 9.35 -9.41 -6.92
CA LEU A 72 9.92 -10.26 -5.89
C LEU A 72 8.80 -10.89 -5.06
N PRO A 73 9.01 -12.09 -4.49
CA PRO A 73 8.05 -12.65 -3.56
C PRO A 73 8.03 -11.83 -2.27
N TYR A 74 6.89 -11.85 -1.59
CA TYR A 74 6.77 -11.27 -0.25
C TYR A 74 7.80 -11.91 0.70
N GLU A 75 8.60 -11.04 1.35
CA GLU A 75 9.70 -11.44 2.24
C GLU A 75 9.28 -11.47 3.71
N GLY A 76 8.16 -10.82 4.04
CA GLY A 76 7.74 -10.61 5.42
C GLY A 76 7.96 -9.17 5.88
N GLU A 77 7.21 -8.77 6.90
CA GLU A 77 7.30 -7.44 7.52
C GLU A 77 8.57 -7.23 8.35
N ALA A 78 9.06 -8.29 8.98
CA ALA A 78 10.33 -8.27 9.69
C ALA A 78 11.46 -8.51 8.70
N SER A 79 11.96 -7.44 8.08
CA SER A 79 13.19 -7.47 7.27
C SER A 79 14.32 -6.75 8.03
N PRO A 80 15.08 -7.46 8.89
CA PRO A 80 16.18 -6.88 9.67
C PRO A 80 17.25 -6.24 8.78
N GLU A 81 17.56 -6.86 7.64
CA GLU A 81 18.56 -6.37 6.69
C GLU A 81 18.16 -5.00 6.12
N LYS A 82 16.88 -4.83 5.77
CA LYS A 82 16.36 -3.55 5.28
C LYS A 82 16.45 -2.46 6.36
N ALA A 83 16.15 -2.79 7.61
CA ALA A 83 16.32 -1.86 8.73
C ALA A 83 17.80 -1.51 9.00
N GLN A 84 18.70 -2.49 8.93
CA GLN A 84 20.15 -2.30 9.09
C GLN A 84 20.74 -1.37 8.03
N PHE A 85 20.20 -1.41 6.80
CA PHE A 85 20.57 -0.46 5.75
C PHE A 85 19.96 0.93 5.97
N LEU A 86 18.67 1.01 6.26
CA LEU A 86 17.93 2.29 6.30
C LEU A 86 18.25 3.16 7.50
N ILE A 87 18.40 2.56 8.69
CA ILE A 87 18.58 3.33 9.94
C ILE A 87 19.82 4.23 9.87
N PRO A 88 21.02 3.74 9.50
CA PRO A 88 22.20 4.59 9.39
C PRO A 88 22.03 5.75 8.38
N GLN A 89 21.36 5.49 7.25
CA GLN A 89 21.13 6.51 6.22
C GLN A 89 20.20 7.63 6.73
N LEU A 90 19.10 7.26 7.41
CA LEU A 90 18.17 8.22 8.00
C LEU A 90 18.81 9.00 9.15
N LEU A 91 19.64 8.35 9.97
CA LEU A 91 20.41 9.04 11.02
C LEU A 91 21.40 10.04 10.44
N GLU A 92 22.06 9.71 9.31
CA GLU A 92 22.94 10.65 8.62
C GLU A 92 22.17 11.88 8.10
N ILE A 93 21.01 11.66 7.47
CA ILE A 93 20.14 12.74 6.99
C ILE A 93 19.69 13.61 8.18
N HIS A 94 19.27 12.98 9.27
CA HIS A 94 18.86 13.69 10.50
C HIS A 94 20.01 14.54 11.06
N ALA A 95 21.23 14.01 11.14
CA ALA A 95 22.40 14.74 11.61
C ALA A 95 22.75 15.95 10.70
N LYS A 96 22.58 15.80 9.38
CA LYS A 96 22.76 16.91 8.41
C LYS A 96 21.70 17.99 8.57
N ALA A 97 20.46 17.62 8.87
CA ALA A 97 19.41 18.59 9.20
C ALA A 97 19.70 19.34 10.51
N GLN A 98 20.09 18.63 11.58
CA GLN A 98 20.41 19.23 12.89
C GLN A 98 21.61 20.19 12.82
N SER A 99 22.63 19.85 12.05
CA SER A 99 23.82 20.70 11.84
C SER A 99 23.59 21.85 10.85
N ARG A 100 22.38 21.98 10.27
CA ARG A 100 22.03 22.94 9.21
C ARG A 100 22.87 22.79 7.94
N ALA A 101 23.48 21.63 7.74
CA ALA A 101 24.12 21.28 6.47
C ALA A 101 23.05 21.06 5.38
N TYR A 102 21.89 20.53 5.77
CA TYR A 102 20.68 20.48 4.95
C TYR A 102 19.66 21.50 5.48
N ASP A 103 19.05 22.24 4.56
CA ASP A 103 17.81 22.97 4.83
C ASP A 103 16.60 22.02 4.77
N ALA A 104 15.39 22.55 5.00
CA ALA A 104 14.16 21.76 5.00
C ALA A 104 13.90 21.07 3.65
N GLN A 105 14.16 21.76 2.54
CA GLN A 105 13.94 21.23 1.20
C GLN A 105 14.95 20.12 0.88
N ALA A 106 16.24 20.32 1.17
CA ALA A 106 17.28 19.32 0.99
C ALA A 106 17.03 18.07 1.85
N THR A 107 16.56 18.27 3.09
CA THR A 107 16.16 17.18 3.98
C THR A 107 15.00 16.37 3.39
N GLN A 108 13.95 17.06 2.94
CA GLN A 108 12.80 16.41 2.29
C GLN A 108 13.23 15.61 1.06
N HIS A 109 14.02 16.20 0.16
CA HIS A 109 14.53 15.51 -1.02
C HIS A 109 15.36 14.27 -0.65
N ALA A 110 16.29 14.38 0.31
CA ALA A 110 17.11 13.24 0.71
C ALA A 110 16.28 12.07 1.24
N VAL A 111 15.24 12.34 2.04
CA VAL A 111 14.34 11.29 2.55
C VAL A 111 13.52 10.67 1.42
N TRP A 112 12.94 11.48 0.53
CA TRP A 112 12.15 10.97 -0.60
C TRP A 112 13.00 10.23 -1.65
N ASP A 113 14.24 10.63 -1.85
CA ASP A 113 15.20 9.93 -2.71
C ASP A 113 15.54 8.55 -2.13
N LEU A 114 15.82 8.48 -0.82
CA LEU A 114 16.04 7.21 -0.13
C LEU A 114 14.78 6.31 -0.17
N PHE A 115 13.60 6.90 0.04
CA PHE A 115 12.34 6.20 -0.06
C PHE A 115 12.10 5.64 -1.46
N GLY A 116 12.30 6.47 -2.49
CA GLY A 116 12.16 6.08 -3.89
C GLY A 116 13.13 4.96 -4.27
N PHE A 117 14.40 5.06 -3.87
CA PHE A 117 15.38 4.00 -4.06
C PHE A 117 14.93 2.68 -3.40
N THR A 118 14.47 2.75 -2.15
CA THR A 118 14.04 1.57 -1.39
C THR A 118 12.76 0.96 -1.96
N LYS A 119 11.85 1.78 -2.49
CA LYS A 119 10.67 1.32 -3.22
C LYS A 119 11.08 0.53 -4.46
N LYS A 120 12.00 1.04 -5.27
CA LYS A 120 12.53 0.35 -6.45
C LYS A 120 13.18 -0.98 -6.11
N LEU A 121 13.96 -1.04 -5.02
CA LEU A 121 14.50 -2.30 -4.50
C LEU A 121 13.38 -3.27 -4.11
N THR A 122 12.39 -2.79 -3.34
CA THR A 122 11.27 -3.62 -2.85
C THR A 122 10.40 -4.15 -4.01
N MET A 123 10.28 -3.38 -5.10
CA MET A 123 9.56 -3.80 -6.30
C MET A 123 10.38 -4.73 -7.22
N GLY A 124 11.69 -4.87 -7.00
CA GLY A 124 12.57 -5.63 -7.88
C GLY A 124 12.87 -4.92 -9.21
N GLU A 125 12.78 -3.59 -9.25
CA GLU A 125 13.10 -2.78 -10.43
C GLU A 125 14.61 -2.68 -10.69
N ILE A 126 15.42 -2.75 -9.63
CA ILE A 126 16.88 -2.63 -9.75
C ILE A 126 17.45 -4.00 -10.11
N LEU A 127 17.99 -4.10 -11.32
CA LEU A 127 18.56 -5.33 -11.85
C LEU A 127 20.07 -5.40 -11.60
N GLY A 128 20.55 -6.61 -11.31
CA GLY A 128 21.97 -6.94 -11.28
C GLY A 128 22.53 -7.17 -12.68
N ALA A 129 23.83 -7.44 -12.76
CA ALA A 129 24.55 -7.69 -14.02
C ALA A 129 24.03 -8.92 -14.79
N ASP A 130 23.39 -9.86 -14.09
CA ASP A 130 22.77 -11.06 -14.65
C ASP A 130 21.34 -10.82 -15.18
N GLY A 131 20.84 -9.58 -15.10
CA GLY A 131 19.47 -9.22 -15.46
C GLY A 131 18.42 -9.67 -14.45
N SER A 132 18.83 -10.21 -13.29
CA SER A 132 17.91 -10.55 -12.20
C SER A 132 17.69 -9.37 -11.27
N PRO A 133 16.50 -9.24 -10.64
CA PRO A 133 16.30 -8.28 -9.57
C PRO A 133 17.30 -8.46 -8.42
N THR A 134 17.86 -7.34 -7.97
CA THR A 134 18.67 -7.28 -6.75
C THR A 134 17.76 -7.53 -5.56
N CYS A 135 18.04 -8.58 -4.79
CA CYS A 135 17.21 -9.03 -3.67
C CYS A 135 18.07 -9.68 -2.59
N SER A 136 17.46 -9.92 -1.42
CA SER A 136 18.08 -10.65 -0.31
C SER A 136 18.50 -12.06 -0.74
N GLU A 137 19.51 -12.63 -0.06
CA GLU A 137 19.96 -14.00 -0.33
C GLU A 137 18.83 -15.01 -0.07
N LEU A 138 18.01 -14.77 0.95
CA LEU A 138 16.82 -15.59 1.24
C LEU A 138 15.86 -15.62 0.04
N THR A 139 15.53 -14.47 -0.52
CA THR A 139 14.63 -14.37 -1.67
C THR A 139 15.22 -15.01 -2.92
N ARG A 140 16.52 -14.81 -3.14
CA ARG A 140 17.26 -15.48 -4.21
C ARG A 140 17.13 -17.01 -4.09
N GLN A 141 17.38 -17.57 -2.92
CA GLN A 141 17.27 -19.01 -2.66
C GLN A 141 15.84 -19.53 -2.85
N ARG A 142 14.85 -18.80 -2.33
CA ARG A 142 13.42 -19.14 -2.51
C ARG A 142 13.03 -19.20 -3.98
N MET A 143 13.49 -18.24 -4.79
CA MET A 143 13.22 -18.24 -6.23
C MET A 143 13.98 -19.34 -6.98
N GLN A 144 15.25 -19.61 -6.63
CA GLN A 144 16.04 -20.67 -7.27
C GLN A 144 15.46 -22.07 -7.04
N GLY A 145 14.91 -22.33 -5.85
CA GLY A 145 14.25 -23.59 -5.52
C GLY A 145 12.85 -23.75 -6.12
N ALA A 146 12.24 -22.67 -6.62
CA ALA A 146 10.86 -22.68 -7.06
C ALA A 146 10.70 -23.24 -8.48
N ARG A 147 9.71 -24.13 -8.63
CA ARG A 147 9.34 -24.71 -9.92
C ARG A 147 7.89 -24.34 -10.25
N PRO A 148 7.66 -23.40 -11.18
CA PRO A 148 6.31 -23.07 -11.62
C PRO A 148 5.59 -24.29 -12.17
N ALA A 149 4.36 -24.53 -11.70
CA ALA A 149 3.51 -25.61 -12.19
C ALA A 149 2.83 -25.28 -13.53
N SER A 150 2.74 -23.99 -13.87
CA SER A 150 2.18 -23.46 -15.13
C SER A 150 2.81 -22.10 -15.49
N GLY A 151 2.45 -21.55 -16.66
CA GLY A 151 2.77 -20.16 -17.02
C GLY A 151 1.98 -19.15 -16.18
N PHE A 152 2.39 -17.88 -16.23
CA PHE A 152 1.74 -16.82 -15.47
C PHE A 152 0.47 -16.36 -16.18
N GLU A 153 -0.64 -16.29 -15.45
CA GLU A 153 -1.96 -15.91 -15.97
C GLU A 153 -2.34 -14.52 -15.45
N ILE A 154 -2.15 -13.50 -16.29
CA ILE A 154 -2.41 -12.09 -15.94
C ILE A 154 -3.85 -11.89 -15.44
N TYR A 155 -4.84 -12.54 -16.06
CA TYR A 155 -6.25 -12.40 -15.65
C TYR A 155 -6.48 -12.92 -14.23
N LYS A 156 -5.90 -14.08 -13.87
CA LYS A 156 -6.00 -14.62 -12.50
C LYS A 156 -5.28 -13.74 -11.49
N ALA A 157 -4.11 -13.22 -11.86
CA ALA A 157 -3.42 -12.22 -11.07
C ALA A 157 -4.33 -11.02 -10.81
N LEU A 158 -4.92 -10.41 -11.85
CA LEU A 158 -5.84 -9.26 -11.77
C LEU A 158 -7.06 -9.53 -10.91
N MET A 159 -7.68 -10.71 -11.05
CA MET A 159 -8.84 -11.10 -10.23
C MET A 159 -8.46 -11.25 -8.76
N ALA A 160 -7.28 -11.79 -8.45
CA ALA A 160 -6.78 -11.83 -7.08
C ALA A 160 -6.58 -10.41 -6.52
N MET A 161 -6.11 -9.45 -7.33
CA MET A 161 -5.98 -8.05 -6.91
C MET A 161 -7.33 -7.39 -6.66
N ALA A 162 -8.27 -7.55 -7.62
CA ALA A 162 -9.55 -6.87 -7.60
C ALA A 162 -10.53 -7.45 -6.56
N GLY A 163 -10.30 -8.69 -6.12
CA GLY A 163 -11.09 -9.33 -5.07
C GLY A 163 -10.61 -9.06 -3.64
N ASP A 164 -9.52 -8.30 -3.46
CA ASP A 164 -8.97 -8.02 -2.13
C ASP A 164 -9.62 -6.76 -1.53
N GLU A 165 -10.24 -6.91 -0.36
CA GLU A 165 -10.87 -5.81 0.39
C GLU A 165 -9.92 -4.65 0.70
N ARG A 166 -8.60 -4.90 0.79
CA ARG A 166 -7.58 -3.85 1.00
C ARG A 166 -7.38 -2.95 -0.22
N ASN A 167 -7.79 -3.40 -1.40
CA ASN A 167 -7.74 -2.64 -2.65
C ASN A 167 -9.07 -1.90 -2.94
N HIS A 168 -10.12 -2.17 -2.15
CA HIS A 168 -11.33 -1.37 -2.18
C HIS A 168 -11.20 -0.21 -1.19
N PRO A 169 -11.33 1.05 -1.62
CA PRO A 169 -11.48 2.14 -0.66
C PRO A 169 -12.68 1.79 0.21
N ALA A 170 -12.52 1.89 1.54
CA ALA A 170 -13.59 1.64 2.49
C ALA A 170 -14.86 2.31 1.98
N THR A 171 -15.88 1.51 1.65
CA THR A 171 -17.16 2.01 1.18
C THR A 171 -17.60 3.06 2.20
N GLU A 172 -17.77 4.32 1.77
CA GLU A 172 -18.33 5.36 2.63
C GLU A 172 -19.56 4.76 3.31
N PRO A 173 -19.66 4.84 4.65
CA PRO A 173 -20.83 4.32 5.34
C PRO A 173 -22.05 4.97 4.69
N ALA A 174 -22.97 4.13 4.20
CA ALA A 174 -24.17 4.60 3.53
C ALA A 174 -24.80 5.71 4.38
N PRO A 175 -25.17 6.86 3.78
CA PRO A 175 -25.74 7.96 4.52
C PRO A 175 -26.92 7.42 5.35
N PRO A 176 -27.03 7.82 6.63
CA PRO A 176 -28.09 7.31 7.48
C PRO A 176 -29.44 7.55 6.80
N PRO A 177 -30.38 6.58 6.87
CA PRO A 177 -31.67 6.74 6.22
C PRO A 177 -32.33 8.04 6.71
N PRO A 178 -32.99 8.80 5.82
CA PRO A 178 -33.65 10.03 6.20
C PRO A 178 -34.60 9.74 7.35
N VAL A 179 -34.39 10.43 8.48
CA VAL A 179 -35.26 10.35 9.64
C VAL A 179 -36.66 10.69 9.15
N LYS A 180 -37.58 9.71 9.19
CA LYS A 180 -38.99 9.96 8.89
C LYS A 180 -39.43 11.12 9.79
N PRO A 181 -39.99 12.22 9.24
CA PRO A 181 -40.53 13.26 10.08
C PRO A 181 -41.56 12.64 11.00
N ALA A 182 -41.39 12.86 12.31
CA ALA A 182 -42.37 12.45 13.30
C ALA A 182 -43.73 13.03 12.89
N ALA A 183 -44.77 12.18 12.90
CA ALA A 183 -46.12 12.62 12.63
C ALA A 183 -46.46 13.82 13.54
N PRO A 184 -47.05 14.90 13.01
CA PRO A 184 -47.36 16.07 13.81
C PRO A 184 -48.38 15.69 14.89
N THR A 185 -47.95 15.78 16.15
CA THR A 185 -48.82 15.66 17.31
C THR A 185 -49.87 16.77 17.25
N PRO A 186 -51.18 16.49 17.41
CA PRO A 186 -52.19 17.53 17.30
C PRO A 186 -52.10 18.47 18.51
N GLY A 187 -51.63 19.69 18.27
CA GLY A 187 -51.66 20.78 19.24
C GLY A 187 -53.09 21.32 19.45
N PRO A 188 -53.34 22.02 20.56
CA PRO A 188 -54.69 22.38 21.04
C PRO A 188 -55.40 23.46 20.18
N LEU A 189 -54.77 23.95 19.11
CA LEU A 189 -55.30 24.99 18.22
C LEU A 189 -56.17 24.44 17.07
N GLY A 190 -56.26 23.12 16.90
CA GLY A 190 -57.12 22.47 15.88
C GLY A 190 -58.63 22.50 16.17
N ARG A 191 -59.08 23.12 17.27
CA ARG A 191 -60.48 23.10 17.74
C ARG A 191 -61.34 24.31 17.34
N VAL A 192 -60.80 25.30 16.62
CA VAL A 192 -61.54 26.54 16.29
C VAL A 192 -62.02 26.62 14.83
N ALA A 193 -61.60 25.70 13.94
CA ALA A 193 -62.08 25.65 12.56
C ALA A 193 -63.28 24.69 12.36
N ARG A 194 -64.23 24.67 13.29
CA ARG A 194 -65.63 24.31 13.01
C ARG A 194 -66.41 25.61 13.11
N VAL A 195 -66.83 26.18 11.99
CA VAL A 195 -68.02 27.05 11.77
C VAL A 195 -67.77 27.70 10.39
N PHE A 196 -68.80 27.71 9.52
CA PHE A 196 -68.80 28.16 8.11
C PHE A 196 -68.48 27.09 7.05
N GLY A 197 -69.54 26.39 6.62
CA GLY A 197 -69.50 25.52 5.43
C GLY A 197 -70.58 24.43 5.31
N ARG A 198 -71.80 24.59 5.84
CA ARG A 198 -73.02 23.92 5.30
C ARG A 198 -73.34 24.62 3.96
N ARG A 199 -73.84 24.02 2.87
CA ARG A 199 -74.75 22.89 2.66
C ARG A 199 -74.84 22.54 1.15
N GLN A 200 -75.27 21.30 0.86
CA GLN A 200 -76.13 20.80 -0.25
C GLN A 200 -75.64 20.84 -1.71
N SER A 201 -75.54 19.66 -2.35
CA SER A 201 -76.68 18.88 -2.88
C SER A 201 -76.36 17.39 -2.79
#